data_AF-A0A7C1AUG9-F1
#
_entry.id   AF-A0A7C1AUG9-F1
#
_cell.length_a   1.000
_cell.length_b   1.000
_cell.length_c   1.000
_cell.angle_alpha   90.00
_cell.angle_beta   90.00
_cell.angle_gamma   90.00
#
_symmetry.space_group_name_H-M   'P 1'
#
loop_
_entity.id
_entity.type
_entity.pdbx_description
1 polymer ?
#
loop_
_entity_poly.entity_id
_entity_poly.type
_entity_poly.pdbx_seq_one_letter_code
_entity_poly.pdbx_strand_id
1 'polypeptide(L)'
;MKLRWINNLVLLLIATLLGLGFCEVVARLITKTNEDGQAYYGKRPLLPYHFPAEMVRKKMEHYFNRQSEAYVVDDPILGWTVGPNRTNIEGMYRSNSAGIRSRPNEYSLSPPKGVLRIALFGDSFTHGDEEPFEKTWGKFLEDDLINAGISAEVLNFGVPGYGIGQAYLRWKYQGKKYSPRIVVFGFQPENIKRTVNIFRSLYSRNTWLVFSKPRFFINKEGKLELVNSPVIPPQEVADVLKDLSRSPLAAHEYWYAPDNYRQSFWLKSRFISLLYTFFNEYKPHPGGRYDHRPGRHYWDPEGEPMRTSLLILKTFAREAQAEGEIPIILHIPKKNDLKYLEKGTRPAHYQVLDELKKSGVMVVDPAPEMQGESRLYKHSHYSSRGGRIVARVLADAITGLINKNLFNDSFKGQIPARDQPDPADLLTDSYREGEDLLIDVGTDKDKLFVKNGFYHREKYLHQTPVRWRSE
;
A
#
# COMPACT_ATOMS: atom_id res chain seq x y z
N MET A 1 -13.37 -21.04 68.98
CA MET A 1 -13.94 -21.12 67.61
C MET A 1 -13.45 -20.01 66.67
N LYS A 2 -13.41 -18.73 67.12
CA LYS A 2 -12.95 -17.58 66.30
C LYS A 2 -11.48 -17.67 65.80
N LEU A 3 -10.54 -18.20 66.61
CA LEU A 3 -9.11 -18.28 66.25
C LEU A 3 -8.80 -19.27 65.11
N ARG A 4 -9.49 -20.41 65.04
CA ARG A 4 -9.31 -21.42 63.97
C ARG A 4 -9.78 -20.90 62.61
N TRP A 5 -10.86 -20.10 62.60
CA TRP A 5 -11.36 -19.44 61.40
C TRP A 5 -10.36 -18.42 60.85
N ILE A 6 -9.72 -17.63 61.72
CA ILE A 6 -8.67 -16.68 61.32
C ILE A 6 -7.48 -17.42 60.70
N ASN A 7 -7.00 -18.50 61.35
CA ASN A 7 -5.87 -19.28 60.82
C ASN A 7 -6.17 -19.92 59.46
N ASN A 8 -7.37 -20.48 59.28
CA ASN A 8 -7.78 -21.04 58.00
C ASN A 8 -7.87 -19.96 56.90
N LEU A 9 -8.35 -18.75 57.24
CA LEU A 9 -8.44 -17.64 56.31
C LEU A 9 -7.04 -17.12 55.91
N VAL A 10 -6.10 -17.08 56.86
CA VAL A 10 -4.69 -16.75 56.57
C VAL A 10 -4.04 -17.79 55.68
N LEU A 11 -4.22 -19.09 55.96
CA LEU A 11 -3.69 -20.18 55.13
C LEU A 11 -4.27 -20.14 53.71
N LEU A 12 -5.58 -19.90 53.58
CA LEU A 12 -6.23 -19.74 52.28
C LEU A 12 -5.62 -18.55 51.50
N LEU A 13 -5.45 -17.40 52.17
CA LEU A 13 -4.84 -16.22 51.55
C LEU A 13 -3.41 -16.51 51.07
N ILE A 14 -2.57 -17.16 51.89
CA ILE A 14 -1.21 -17.54 51.52
C ILE A 14 -1.22 -18.49 50.31
N ALA A 15 -2.06 -19.53 50.34
CA ALA A 15 -2.17 -20.48 49.25
C ALA A 15 -2.63 -19.81 47.94
N THR A 16 -3.58 -18.88 48.01
CA THR A 16 -4.02 -18.09 46.86
C THR A 16 -2.90 -17.21 46.30
N LEU A 17 -2.15 -16.52 47.15
CA LEU A 17 -1.02 -15.67 46.72
C LEU A 17 0.10 -16.51 46.08
N LEU A 18 0.42 -17.68 46.64
CA LEU A 18 1.38 -18.61 46.05
C LEU A 18 0.91 -19.14 44.70
N GLY A 19 -0.38 -19.49 44.58
CA GLY A 19 -0.99 -19.90 43.31
C GLY A 19 -0.90 -18.82 42.23
N LEU A 20 -1.26 -17.58 42.58
CA LEU A 20 -1.15 -16.43 41.66
C LEU A 20 0.31 -16.15 41.28
N GLY A 21 1.24 -16.28 42.23
CA GLY A 21 2.67 -16.16 41.98
C GLY A 21 3.19 -17.24 41.02
N PHE A 22 2.77 -18.49 41.20
CA PHE A 22 3.10 -19.58 40.29
C PHE A 22 2.54 -19.33 38.88
N CYS A 23 1.29 -18.90 38.77
CA CYS A 23 0.68 -18.53 37.48
C CYS A 23 1.45 -17.39 36.78
N GLU A 24 1.92 -16.38 37.52
CA GLU A 24 2.76 -15.31 36.99
C GLU A 24 4.10 -15.82 36.47
N VAL A 25 4.76 -16.72 37.20
CA VAL A 25 6.03 -17.35 36.77
C VAL A 25 5.81 -18.14 35.49
N VAL A 26 4.79 -18.99 35.44
CA VAL A 26 4.45 -19.76 34.23
C VAL A 26 4.15 -18.82 33.05
N ALA A 27 3.35 -17.77 33.27
CA ALA A 27 3.05 -16.78 32.24
C ALA A 27 4.31 -16.08 31.71
N ARG A 28 5.29 -15.77 32.57
CA ARG A 28 6.58 -15.21 32.16
C ARG A 28 7.44 -16.19 31.36
N LEU A 29 7.41 -17.47 31.69
CA LEU A 29 8.16 -18.51 30.98
C LEU A 29 7.61 -18.79 29.58
N ILE A 30 6.29 -18.70 29.39
CA ILE A 30 5.63 -18.97 28.10
C ILE A 30 5.46 -17.72 27.22
N THR A 31 5.81 -16.54 27.73
CA THR A 31 5.73 -15.28 26.98
C THR A 31 7.11 -14.75 26.64
N LYS A 32 7.21 -14.03 25.52
CA LYS A 32 8.44 -13.34 25.10
C LYS A 32 8.18 -11.85 24.99
N THR A 33 9.19 -11.04 25.28
CA THR A 33 9.12 -9.58 25.13
C THR A 33 10.06 -9.17 24.01
N ASN A 34 9.60 -8.35 23.07
CA ASN A 34 10.47 -7.82 22.02
C ASN A 34 11.19 -6.54 22.50
N GLU A 35 11.98 -5.94 21.62
CA GLU A 35 12.73 -4.71 21.87
C GLU A 35 11.87 -3.48 22.20
N ASP A 36 10.61 -3.45 21.75
CA ASP A 36 9.65 -2.39 22.06
C ASP A 36 8.96 -2.57 23.43
N GLY A 37 9.29 -3.63 24.17
CA GLY A 37 8.59 -4.00 25.41
C GLY A 37 7.25 -4.71 25.19
N GLN A 38 6.87 -4.99 23.94
CA GLN A 38 5.65 -5.72 23.60
C GLN A 38 5.80 -7.20 24.00
N ALA A 39 4.89 -7.66 24.88
CA ALA A 39 4.79 -9.08 25.22
C ALA A 39 4.07 -9.86 24.12
N TYR A 40 4.45 -11.13 23.97
CA TYR A 40 3.84 -12.07 23.05
C TYR A 40 3.62 -13.43 23.70
N TYR A 41 2.48 -14.05 23.39
CA TYR A 41 2.26 -15.50 23.53
C TYR A 41 2.23 -16.12 22.13
N GLY A 42 3.26 -16.89 21.78
CA GLY A 42 3.47 -17.35 20.40
C GLY A 42 3.63 -16.17 19.43
N LYS A 43 2.70 -16.01 18.48
CA LYS A 43 2.66 -14.87 17.54
C LYS A 43 1.71 -13.75 17.97
N ARG A 44 1.04 -13.89 19.12
CA ARG A 44 -0.01 -12.97 19.56
C ARG A 44 0.55 -11.92 20.52
N PRO A 45 0.45 -10.62 20.21
CA PRO A 45 0.82 -9.58 21.17
C PRO A 45 -0.18 -9.56 22.32
N LEU A 46 0.30 -9.34 23.55
CA LEU A 46 -0.55 -9.19 24.73
C LEU A 46 -0.84 -7.72 25.02
N LEU A 47 -2.00 -7.45 25.60
CA LEU A 47 -2.38 -6.11 26.06
C LEU A 47 -1.65 -5.74 27.37
N PRO A 48 -1.31 -4.46 27.59
CA PRO A 48 -1.44 -3.36 26.64
C PRO A 48 -0.38 -3.44 25.55
N TYR A 49 -0.76 -2.96 24.38
CA TYR A 49 0.12 -2.85 23.25
C TYR A 49 1.18 -1.77 23.45
N HIS A 50 2.36 -2.04 22.89
CA HIS A 50 3.46 -1.09 22.77
C HIS A 50 3.64 -0.74 21.30
N PHE A 51 3.94 0.53 21.02
CA PHE A 51 4.22 0.98 19.66
C PHE A 51 5.53 0.32 19.17
N PRO A 52 5.58 -0.22 17.94
CA PRO A 52 6.77 -0.88 17.43
C PRO A 52 7.81 0.14 16.91
N ALA A 53 8.13 1.14 17.71
CA ALA A 53 8.95 2.28 17.34
C ALA A 53 10.44 1.92 17.23
N GLU A 54 10.97 1.10 18.14
CA GLU A 54 12.35 0.64 18.10
C GLU A 54 12.57 -0.33 16.93
N MET A 55 11.60 -1.22 16.67
CA MET A 55 11.62 -2.05 15.47
C MET A 55 11.63 -1.21 14.19
N VAL A 56 10.81 -0.15 14.12
CA VAL A 56 10.82 0.77 12.97
C VAL A 56 12.17 1.47 12.85
N ARG A 57 12.73 1.99 13.96
CA ARG A 57 14.03 2.66 13.99
C ARG A 57 15.14 1.78 13.42
N LYS A 58 15.29 0.56 13.93
CA LYS A 58 16.33 -0.39 13.47
C LYS A 58 16.17 -0.77 11.99
N LYS A 59 14.93 -0.97 11.53
CA LYS A 59 14.68 -1.27 10.11
C LYS A 59 14.98 -0.08 9.22
N MET A 60 14.72 1.14 9.70
CA MET A 60 15.05 2.36 8.98
C MET A 60 16.57 2.60 8.92
N GLU A 61 17.29 2.37 10.01
CA GLU A 61 18.76 2.38 10.02
C GLU A 61 19.34 1.35 9.04
N HIS A 62 18.79 0.12 9.03
CA HIS A 62 19.18 -0.90 8.06
C HIS A 62 18.92 -0.45 6.61
N TYR A 63 17.76 0.17 6.35
CA TYR A 63 17.43 0.73 5.04
C TYR A 63 18.45 1.79 4.62
N PHE A 64 18.75 2.78 5.46
CA PHE A 64 19.70 3.84 5.12
C PHE A 64 21.12 3.31 4.88
N ASN A 65 21.55 2.33 5.68
CA ASN A 65 22.87 1.69 5.51
C ASN A 65 22.98 0.90 4.18
N ARG A 66 21.86 0.53 3.56
CA ARG A 66 21.80 -0.26 2.31
C ARG A 66 20.91 0.37 1.25
N GLN A 67 20.74 1.68 1.28
CA GLN A 67 19.77 2.38 0.43
C GLN A 67 20.10 2.22 -1.06
N SER A 68 21.38 2.14 -1.40
CA SER A 68 21.87 1.89 -2.75
C SER A 68 21.52 0.49 -3.29
N GLU A 69 21.18 -0.46 -2.43
CA GLU A 69 20.81 -1.83 -2.79
C GLU A 69 19.29 -2.06 -2.72
N ALA A 70 18.55 -1.12 -2.12
CA ALA A 70 17.12 -1.28 -1.88
C ALA A 70 16.32 -1.18 -3.18
N TYR A 71 15.51 -2.22 -3.47
CA TYR A 71 14.60 -2.22 -4.62
C TYR A 71 13.44 -1.24 -4.45
N VAL A 72 12.89 -1.17 -3.23
CA VAL A 72 11.89 -0.20 -2.83
C VAL A 72 12.58 0.93 -2.07
N VAL A 73 12.34 2.17 -2.47
CA VAL A 73 12.94 3.38 -1.92
C VAL A 73 11.86 4.30 -1.36
N ASP A 74 12.24 5.23 -0.48
CA ASP A 74 11.33 6.25 0.04
C ASP A 74 10.85 7.20 -1.06
N ASP A 75 9.63 7.71 -0.90
CA ASP A 75 9.04 8.71 -1.80
C ASP A 75 8.21 9.70 -0.97
N PRO A 76 8.45 11.02 -1.07
CA PRO A 76 7.82 12.01 -0.20
C PRO A 76 6.31 12.16 -0.43
N ILE A 77 5.80 11.71 -1.58
CA ILE A 77 4.38 11.81 -1.94
C ILE A 77 3.69 10.46 -1.74
N LEU A 78 4.35 9.37 -2.14
CA LEU A 78 3.79 8.02 -2.16
C LEU A 78 4.12 7.22 -0.90
N GLY A 79 5.00 7.70 -0.03
CA GLY A 79 5.59 6.95 1.08
C GLY A 79 6.80 6.13 0.64
N TRP A 80 6.60 5.31 -0.38
CA TRP A 80 7.66 4.54 -1.04
C TRP A 80 7.32 4.27 -2.50
N THR A 81 8.33 3.93 -3.28
CA THR A 81 8.18 3.52 -4.68
C THR A 81 9.22 2.48 -5.07
N VAL A 82 9.12 1.92 -6.28
CA VAL A 82 10.21 1.12 -6.86
C VAL A 82 11.28 2.10 -7.33
N GLY A 83 12.51 1.93 -6.87
CA GLY A 83 13.58 2.87 -7.20
C GLY A 83 13.97 2.80 -8.69
N PRO A 84 14.61 3.86 -9.20
CA PRO A 84 15.13 3.87 -10.56
C PRO A 84 16.32 2.92 -10.71
N ASN A 85 16.40 2.21 -11.84
CA ASN A 85 17.52 1.32 -12.19
C ASN A 85 17.84 0.29 -11.08
N ARG A 86 16.82 -0.24 -10.41
CA ARG A 86 17.01 -1.17 -9.29
C ARG A 86 16.94 -2.61 -9.79
N THR A 87 17.75 -3.45 -9.14
CA THR A 87 17.64 -4.90 -9.22
C THR A 87 17.55 -5.41 -7.78
N ASN A 88 16.58 -6.28 -7.47
CA ASN A 88 16.53 -6.87 -6.13
C ASN A 88 17.70 -7.86 -5.93
N ILE A 89 17.98 -8.24 -4.69
CA ILE A 89 19.14 -9.08 -4.33
C ILE A 89 19.18 -10.40 -5.11
N GLU A 90 18.01 -10.98 -5.40
CA GLU A 90 17.89 -12.25 -6.15
C GLU A 90 17.97 -12.07 -7.68
N GLY A 91 18.06 -10.85 -8.19
CA GLY A 91 18.09 -10.55 -9.62
C GLY A 91 16.75 -10.73 -10.35
N MET A 92 15.71 -11.13 -9.62
CA MET A 92 14.38 -11.48 -10.14
C MET A 92 13.56 -10.24 -10.55
N TYR A 93 13.67 -9.15 -9.79
CA TYR A 93 12.97 -7.91 -10.03
C TYR A 93 13.94 -6.88 -10.57
N ARG A 94 13.52 -6.19 -11.63
CA ARG A 94 14.27 -5.11 -12.26
C ARG A 94 13.34 -3.94 -12.53
N SER A 95 13.89 -2.74 -12.49
CA SER A 95 13.20 -1.52 -12.91
C SER A 95 14.07 -0.68 -13.83
N ASN A 96 13.43 0.06 -14.72
CA ASN A 96 14.09 1.04 -15.58
C ASN A 96 14.39 2.36 -14.83
N SER A 97 14.86 3.36 -15.59
CA SER A 97 15.19 4.69 -15.08
C SER A 97 14.03 5.42 -14.38
N ALA A 98 12.78 5.03 -14.65
CA ALA A 98 11.58 5.61 -14.06
C ALA A 98 10.97 4.77 -12.92
N GLY A 99 11.65 3.70 -12.50
CA GLY A 99 11.11 2.80 -11.48
C GLY A 99 9.93 1.95 -11.97
N ILE A 100 9.74 1.83 -13.29
CA ILE A 100 8.76 0.93 -13.91
C ILE A 100 9.36 -0.47 -13.89
N ARG A 101 8.57 -1.48 -13.51
CA ARG A 101 9.04 -2.87 -13.57
C ARG A 101 9.19 -3.29 -15.02
N SER A 102 10.42 -3.53 -15.45
CA SER A 102 10.75 -3.92 -16.82
C SER A 102 12.08 -4.67 -16.89
N ARG A 103 12.31 -5.40 -18.00
CA ARG A 103 13.68 -5.66 -18.50
C ARG A 103 14.24 -4.35 -19.10
N PRO A 104 15.52 -4.21 -19.54
CA PRO A 104 16.19 -2.90 -19.70
C PRO A 104 15.63 -1.99 -20.83
N ASN A 105 14.35 -2.12 -21.14
CA ASN A 105 13.51 -1.25 -21.93
C ASN A 105 13.27 0.06 -21.16
N GLU A 106 13.60 1.15 -21.82
CA GLU A 106 13.13 2.48 -21.49
C GLU A 106 11.87 2.80 -22.30
N TYR A 107 11.01 3.65 -21.73
CA TYR A 107 9.79 4.08 -22.39
C TYR A 107 9.84 5.59 -22.58
N SER A 108 9.60 6.06 -23.81
CA SER A 108 9.34 7.47 -24.08
C SER A 108 8.05 7.93 -23.41
N LEU A 109 7.90 9.23 -23.14
CA LEU A 109 6.65 9.77 -22.57
C LEU A 109 5.46 9.62 -23.53
N SER A 110 5.71 9.70 -24.84
CA SER A 110 4.71 9.43 -25.86
C SER A 110 4.86 8.01 -26.42
N PRO A 111 3.77 7.26 -26.63
CA PRO A 111 3.85 5.94 -27.26
C PRO A 111 4.32 6.03 -28.72
N PRO A 112 5.02 5.01 -29.24
CA PRO A 112 5.32 4.93 -30.67
C PRO A 112 4.05 4.92 -31.51
N LYS A 113 4.14 5.42 -32.75
CA LYS A 113 2.99 5.46 -33.67
C LYS A 113 2.46 4.04 -33.92
N GLY A 114 1.15 3.87 -33.76
CA GLY A 114 0.48 2.58 -33.97
C GLY A 114 0.65 1.58 -32.82
N VAL A 115 1.27 1.97 -31.69
CA VAL A 115 1.40 1.12 -30.50
C VAL A 115 0.35 1.50 -29.45
N LEU A 116 -0.42 0.50 -29.00
CA LEU A 116 -1.33 0.62 -27.87
C LEU A 116 -0.55 0.56 -26.56
N ARG A 117 -0.46 1.69 -25.86
CA ARG A 117 0.15 1.73 -24.53
C ARG A 117 -0.86 1.46 -23.42
N ILE A 118 -0.51 0.52 -22.56
CA ILE A 118 -1.28 0.12 -21.37
C ILE A 118 -0.41 0.36 -20.14
N ALA A 119 -0.94 1.00 -19.10
CA ALA A 119 -0.25 1.17 -17.83
C ALA A 119 -0.97 0.43 -16.69
N LEU A 120 -0.22 -0.31 -15.88
CA LEU A 120 -0.74 -1.15 -14.79
C LEU A 120 -0.38 -0.55 -13.43
N PHE A 121 -1.37 -0.41 -12.54
CA PHE A 121 -1.18 0.11 -11.18
C PHE A 121 -1.74 -0.85 -10.14
N GLY A 122 -1.13 -0.92 -8.96
CA GLY A 122 -1.58 -1.77 -7.88
C GLY A 122 -0.46 -2.17 -6.94
N ASP A 123 -0.64 -3.29 -6.24
CA ASP A 123 0.31 -3.76 -5.24
C ASP A 123 1.29 -4.81 -5.80
N SER A 124 1.81 -5.66 -4.91
CA SER A 124 2.71 -6.77 -5.26
C SER A 124 2.11 -7.76 -6.27
N PHE A 125 0.78 -7.93 -6.34
CA PHE A 125 0.16 -8.78 -7.36
C PHE A 125 0.22 -8.14 -8.74
N THR A 126 0.02 -6.82 -8.85
CA THR A 126 0.21 -6.10 -10.10
C THR A 126 1.68 -6.09 -10.50
N HIS A 127 2.57 -5.81 -9.54
CA HIS A 127 4.01 -5.87 -9.76
C HIS A 127 4.47 -7.26 -10.23
N GLY A 128 3.81 -8.32 -9.77
CA GLY A 128 4.16 -9.69 -10.11
C GLY A 128 5.29 -10.25 -9.24
N ASP A 129 5.18 -10.00 -7.93
CA ASP A 129 6.08 -10.61 -6.94
C ASP A 129 6.10 -12.15 -7.07
N GLU A 130 7.24 -12.75 -6.73
CA GLU A 130 7.56 -14.19 -6.82
C GLU A 130 7.79 -14.74 -8.24
N GLU A 131 7.69 -13.90 -9.27
CA GLU A 131 8.01 -14.26 -10.66
C GLU A 131 9.06 -13.28 -11.24
N PRO A 132 9.91 -13.70 -12.20
CA PRO A 132 10.69 -12.76 -13.03
C PRO A 132 9.76 -11.96 -13.94
N PHE A 133 10.23 -10.81 -14.47
CA PHE A 133 9.44 -9.92 -15.33
C PHE A 133 8.67 -10.66 -16.44
N GLU A 134 9.31 -11.61 -17.12
CA GLU A 134 8.72 -12.33 -18.25
C GLU A 134 7.63 -13.33 -17.88
N LYS A 135 7.47 -13.57 -16.58
CA LYS A 135 6.43 -14.45 -16.03
C LYS A 135 5.35 -13.67 -15.28
N THR A 136 5.40 -12.33 -15.34
CA THR A 136 4.33 -11.49 -14.82
C THR A 136 3.14 -11.50 -15.77
N TRP A 137 1.92 -11.36 -15.23
CA TRP A 137 0.72 -11.26 -16.05
C TRP A 137 0.72 -10.02 -16.95
N GLY A 138 1.42 -8.94 -16.56
CA GLY A 138 1.59 -7.76 -17.42
C GLY A 138 2.38 -8.07 -18.69
N LYS A 139 3.45 -8.89 -18.58
CA LYS A 139 4.17 -9.35 -19.78
C LYS A 139 3.33 -10.29 -20.62
N PHE A 140 2.62 -11.24 -20.00
CA PHE A 140 1.72 -12.14 -20.74
C PHE A 140 0.60 -11.38 -21.45
N LEU A 141 0.06 -10.33 -20.85
CA LEU A 141 -0.92 -9.44 -21.49
C LEU A 141 -0.35 -8.81 -22.76
N GLU A 142 0.88 -8.30 -22.69
CA GLU A 142 1.56 -7.74 -23.86
C GLU A 142 1.72 -8.79 -24.97
N ASP A 143 2.17 -10.01 -24.62
CA ASP A 143 2.33 -11.11 -25.58
C ASP A 143 0.99 -11.52 -26.20
N ASP A 144 -0.06 -11.66 -25.40
CA ASP A 144 -1.39 -12.08 -25.86
C ASP A 144 -2.00 -11.05 -26.82
N LEU A 145 -1.81 -9.74 -26.56
CA LEU A 145 -2.25 -8.67 -27.46
C LEU A 145 -1.46 -8.66 -28.77
N ILE A 146 -0.14 -8.83 -28.72
CA ILE A 146 0.72 -8.92 -29.91
C ILE A 146 0.32 -10.12 -30.75
N ASN A 147 0.07 -11.28 -30.13
CA ASN A 147 -0.40 -12.48 -30.82
C ASN A 147 -1.80 -12.30 -31.44
N ALA A 148 -2.63 -11.43 -30.88
CA ALA A 148 -3.91 -11.03 -31.46
C ALA A 148 -3.78 -9.97 -32.57
N GLY A 149 -2.56 -9.61 -32.98
CA GLY A 149 -2.30 -8.64 -34.05
C GLY A 149 -2.34 -7.19 -33.59
N ILE A 150 -2.33 -6.92 -32.28
CA ILE A 150 -2.32 -5.58 -31.71
C ILE A 150 -0.90 -5.24 -31.27
N SER A 151 -0.26 -4.29 -31.95
CA SER A 151 1.02 -3.73 -31.46
C SER A 151 0.76 -3.03 -30.12
N ALA A 152 1.36 -3.54 -29.03
CA ALA A 152 1.12 -3.06 -27.69
C ALA A 152 2.42 -2.99 -26.86
N GLU A 153 2.43 -2.09 -25.88
CA GLU A 153 3.43 -2.05 -24.81
C GLU A 153 2.73 -1.94 -23.45
N VAL A 154 3.20 -2.70 -22.46
CA VAL A 154 2.59 -2.76 -21.13
C VAL A 154 3.57 -2.28 -20.05
N LEU A 155 3.30 -1.09 -19.50
CA LEU A 155 4.11 -0.46 -18.46
C LEU A 155 3.59 -0.87 -17.07
N ASN A 156 4.40 -1.60 -16.31
CA ASN A 156 4.00 -2.08 -14.98
C ASN A 156 4.50 -1.17 -13.85
N PHE A 157 3.60 -0.33 -13.33
CA PHE A 157 3.82 0.55 -12.18
C PHE A 157 3.36 -0.07 -10.84
N GLY A 158 3.11 -1.38 -10.78
CA GLY A 158 2.77 -2.05 -9.53
C GLY A 158 3.88 -1.89 -8.48
N VAL A 159 3.52 -1.80 -7.20
CA VAL A 159 4.49 -1.61 -6.11
C VAL A 159 4.20 -2.52 -4.93
N PRO A 160 5.20 -3.29 -4.45
CA PRO A 160 5.02 -4.10 -3.26
C PRO A 160 4.48 -3.30 -2.07
N GLY A 161 3.45 -3.85 -1.42
CA GLY A 161 2.86 -3.29 -0.21
C GLY A 161 1.86 -2.15 -0.39
N TYR A 162 1.63 -1.63 -1.61
CA TYR A 162 0.69 -0.54 -1.84
C TYR A 162 -0.74 -0.85 -1.36
N GLY A 163 -1.41 0.21 -0.90
CA GLY A 163 -2.87 0.27 -0.81
C GLY A 163 -3.48 0.97 -2.03
N ILE A 164 -4.81 1.02 -2.10
CA ILE A 164 -5.55 1.58 -3.25
C ILE A 164 -5.21 3.08 -3.45
N GLY A 165 -5.13 3.86 -2.37
CA GLY A 165 -4.76 5.28 -2.44
C GLY A 165 -3.37 5.53 -3.04
N GLN A 166 -2.36 4.73 -2.68
CA GLN A 166 -1.01 4.89 -3.22
C GLN A 166 -0.94 4.56 -4.71
N ALA A 167 -1.61 3.48 -5.15
CA ALA A 167 -1.67 3.12 -6.56
C ALA A 167 -2.36 4.22 -7.40
N TYR A 168 -3.43 4.83 -6.87
CA TYR A 168 -4.07 5.99 -7.50
C TYR A 168 -3.12 7.20 -7.60
N LEU A 169 -2.41 7.55 -6.52
CA LEU A 169 -1.46 8.66 -6.53
C LEU A 169 -0.28 8.39 -7.49
N ARG A 170 0.18 7.14 -7.59
CA ARG A 170 1.23 6.76 -8.53
C ARG A 170 0.79 6.93 -9.99
N TRP A 171 -0.45 6.58 -10.33
CA TRP A 171 -1.00 6.94 -11.63
C TRP A 171 -1.04 8.46 -11.82
N LYS A 172 -1.60 9.19 -10.85
CA LYS A 172 -1.83 10.64 -10.92
C LYS A 172 -0.56 11.45 -11.14
N TYR A 173 0.54 11.08 -10.48
CA TYR A 173 1.79 11.87 -10.50
C TYR A 173 2.88 11.31 -11.41
N GLN A 174 2.84 10.03 -11.76
CA GLN A 174 3.88 9.37 -12.55
C GLN A 174 3.29 8.72 -13.80
N GLY A 175 2.29 7.85 -13.63
CA GLY A 175 1.72 7.03 -14.69
C GLY A 175 1.18 7.80 -15.89
N LYS A 176 0.33 8.81 -15.65
CA LYS A 176 -0.35 9.56 -16.71
C LYS A 176 0.59 10.34 -17.64
N LYS A 177 1.83 10.61 -17.21
CA LYS A 177 2.87 11.27 -18.02
C LYS A 177 3.29 10.42 -19.22
N TYR A 178 3.10 9.10 -19.14
CA TYR A 178 3.41 8.18 -20.22
C TYR A 178 2.29 8.04 -21.25
N SER A 179 1.23 8.85 -21.16
CA SER A 179 0.11 8.87 -22.12
C SER A 179 -0.45 7.47 -22.46
N PRO A 180 -0.76 6.61 -21.46
CA PRO A 180 -1.40 5.34 -21.73
C PRO A 180 -2.81 5.55 -22.30
N ARG A 181 -3.24 4.72 -23.25
CA ARG A 181 -4.63 4.73 -23.71
C ARG A 181 -5.53 3.92 -22.77
N ILE A 182 -5.00 2.86 -22.18
CA ILE A 182 -5.70 2.02 -21.22
C ILE A 182 -4.93 2.04 -19.90
N VAL A 183 -5.64 2.31 -18.81
CA VAL A 183 -5.07 2.24 -17.45
C VAL A 183 -5.77 1.17 -16.66
N VAL A 184 -5.00 0.18 -16.21
CA VAL A 184 -5.50 -0.97 -15.48
C VAL A 184 -5.15 -0.81 -14.01
N PHE A 185 -6.17 -0.71 -13.18
CA PHE A 185 -6.03 -0.72 -11.73
C PHE A 185 -6.24 -2.15 -11.22
N GLY A 186 -5.16 -2.80 -10.79
CA GLY A 186 -5.20 -4.09 -10.11
C GLY A 186 -5.80 -3.97 -8.71
N PHE A 187 -7.07 -4.36 -8.59
CA PHE A 187 -7.81 -4.38 -7.34
C PHE A 187 -7.61 -5.71 -6.61
N GLN A 188 -6.67 -5.72 -5.68
CA GLN A 188 -6.51 -6.81 -4.72
C GLN A 188 -7.38 -6.53 -3.47
N PRO A 189 -8.33 -7.41 -3.09
CA PRO A 189 -9.23 -7.19 -1.96
C PRO A 189 -8.58 -6.89 -0.60
N GLU A 190 -7.39 -7.42 -0.31
CA GLU A 190 -6.61 -7.10 0.89
C GLU A 190 -6.27 -5.61 0.97
N ASN A 191 -6.15 -4.92 -0.16
CA ASN A 191 -5.77 -3.52 -0.18
C ASN A 191 -6.83 -2.62 0.43
N ILE A 192 -8.09 -3.07 0.55
CA ILE A 192 -9.13 -2.38 1.35
C ILE A 192 -8.62 -2.11 2.78
N LYS A 193 -7.94 -3.07 3.39
CA LYS A 193 -7.37 -2.92 4.74
C LYS A 193 -6.17 -1.97 4.78
N ARG A 194 -5.39 -1.93 3.70
CA ARG A 194 -4.21 -1.06 3.55
C ARG A 194 -4.58 0.39 3.21
N THR A 195 -5.76 0.61 2.61
CA THR A 195 -6.26 1.95 2.27
C THR A 195 -6.31 2.84 3.52
N VAL A 196 -6.61 2.25 4.68
CA VAL A 196 -6.91 2.98 5.92
C VAL A 196 -5.76 2.99 6.95
N ASN A 197 -4.54 2.63 6.57
CA ASN A 197 -3.37 2.79 7.46
C ASN A 197 -2.47 3.95 7.01
N ILE A 198 -1.78 4.60 7.95
CA ILE A 198 -0.65 5.49 7.70
C ILE A 198 0.65 4.74 8.04
N PHE A 199 0.65 4.04 9.18
CA PHE A 199 1.78 3.25 9.65
C PHE A 199 1.53 1.77 9.39
N ARG A 200 2.24 1.22 8.40
CA ARG A 200 2.08 -0.20 8.05
C ARG A 200 2.44 -1.13 9.22
N SER A 201 3.32 -0.71 10.13
CA SER A 201 3.68 -1.44 11.34
C SER A 201 2.53 -1.63 12.33
N LEU A 202 1.46 -0.81 12.25
CA LEU A 202 0.24 -1.01 13.05
C LEU A 202 -0.74 -1.95 12.35
N TYR A 203 -0.80 -1.92 11.01
CA TYR A 203 -1.52 -2.93 10.22
C TYR A 203 -0.83 -4.31 10.22
N SER A 204 0.50 -4.36 10.25
CA SER A 204 1.29 -5.58 10.17
C SER A 204 2.57 -5.41 10.98
N ARG A 205 2.52 -5.83 12.25
CA ARG A 205 3.59 -5.61 13.25
C ARG A 205 4.97 -6.08 12.82
N ASN A 206 5.05 -7.13 12.00
CA ASN A 206 6.32 -7.67 11.53
C ASN A 206 6.65 -7.28 10.08
N THR A 207 6.05 -6.21 9.57
CA THR A 207 6.28 -5.77 8.18
C THR A 207 7.75 -5.39 7.95
N TRP A 208 8.29 -5.72 6.77
CA TRP A 208 9.61 -5.24 6.33
C TRP A 208 9.57 -3.80 5.84
N LEU A 209 8.38 -3.27 5.52
CA LEU A 209 8.17 -1.97 4.92
C LEU A 209 7.70 -0.98 5.99
N VAL A 210 8.61 -0.13 6.45
CA VAL A 210 8.44 0.69 7.66
C VAL A 210 8.24 2.18 7.40
N PHE A 211 8.16 2.61 6.13
CA PHE A 211 7.81 3.99 5.78
C PHE A 211 6.36 4.33 6.20
N SER A 212 6.11 5.61 6.45
CA SER A 212 4.75 6.14 6.49
C SER A 212 4.19 6.30 5.08
N LYS A 213 2.87 6.39 4.93
CA LYS A 213 2.24 6.59 3.61
C LYS A 213 1.10 7.60 3.65
N PRO A 214 0.77 8.24 2.53
CA PRO A 214 -0.45 9.03 2.44
C PRO A 214 -1.67 8.14 2.67
N ARG A 215 -2.72 8.73 3.27
CA ARG A 215 -4.01 8.09 3.47
C ARG A 215 -5.11 9.02 3.01
N PHE A 216 -6.01 8.50 2.18
CA PHE A 216 -7.28 9.16 1.94
C PHE A 216 -8.27 8.83 3.05
N PHE A 217 -9.09 9.80 3.42
CA PHE A 217 -10.26 9.62 4.26
C PHE A 217 -11.46 10.38 3.66
N ILE A 218 -12.66 10.02 4.09
CA ILE A 218 -13.89 10.71 3.67
C ILE A 218 -14.19 11.78 4.71
N ASN A 219 -14.20 13.05 4.30
CA ASN A 219 -14.53 14.17 5.18
C ASN A 219 -16.05 14.24 5.48
N LYS A 220 -16.48 15.23 6.27
CA LYS A 220 -17.90 15.38 6.68
C LYS A 220 -18.82 15.67 5.50
N GLU A 221 -18.29 16.26 4.44
CA GLU A 221 -18.98 16.59 3.19
C GLU A 221 -19.02 15.42 2.20
N GLY A 222 -18.49 14.25 2.58
CA GLY A 222 -18.48 13.05 1.73
C GLY A 222 -17.41 13.05 0.64
N LYS A 223 -16.42 13.96 0.71
CA LYS A 223 -15.32 14.08 -0.26
C LYS A 223 -14.05 13.39 0.25
N LEU A 224 -13.23 12.94 -0.69
CA LEU A 224 -11.90 12.42 -0.36
C LEU A 224 -10.96 13.56 -0.01
N GLU A 225 -10.32 13.46 1.14
CA GLU A 225 -9.21 14.30 1.55
C GLU A 225 -7.98 13.45 1.85
N LEU A 226 -6.80 14.02 1.61
CA LEU A 226 -5.52 13.35 1.77
C LEU A 226 -4.84 13.85 3.05
N VAL A 227 -4.42 12.91 3.90
CA VAL A 227 -3.57 13.20 5.08
C VAL A 227 -2.23 12.50 4.94
N ASN A 228 -1.24 12.99 5.70
CA ASN A 228 0.15 12.55 5.61
C ASN A 228 0.71 12.69 4.18
N SER A 229 0.51 13.87 3.58
CA SER A 229 1.07 14.24 2.27
C SER A 229 1.54 15.71 2.31
N PRO A 230 2.85 16.00 2.23
CA PRO A 230 3.96 15.05 2.14
C PRO A 230 4.00 14.10 3.35
N VAL A 231 4.57 12.91 3.14
CA VAL A 231 4.67 11.89 4.18
C VAL A 231 5.70 12.28 5.25
N ILE A 232 5.57 11.71 6.45
CA ILE A 232 6.61 11.83 7.50
C ILE A 232 7.96 11.37 6.92
N PRO A 233 9.02 12.19 7.02
CA PRO A 233 10.36 11.80 6.61
C PRO A 233 10.78 10.47 7.23
N PRO A 234 11.42 9.54 6.49
CA PRO A 234 11.68 8.20 7.00
C PRO A 234 12.44 8.17 8.34
N GLN A 235 13.35 9.12 8.57
CA GLN A 235 14.10 9.27 9.82
C GLN A 235 13.21 9.54 11.04
N GLU A 236 12.07 10.20 10.85
CA GLU A 236 11.17 10.65 11.93
C GLU A 236 10.02 9.67 12.18
N VAL A 237 9.81 8.67 11.30
CA VAL A 237 8.66 7.74 11.40
C VAL A 237 8.63 7.02 12.74
N ALA A 238 9.79 6.61 13.26
CA ALA A 238 9.88 5.93 14.55
C ALA A 238 9.44 6.82 15.72
N ASP A 239 9.82 8.09 15.69
CA ASP A 239 9.53 9.05 16.77
C ASP A 239 8.06 9.46 16.73
N VAL A 240 7.53 9.76 15.54
CA VAL A 240 6.09 10.05 15.38
C VAL A 240 5.23 8.84 15.78
N LEU A 241 5.67 7.62 15.45
CA LEU A 241 4.94 6.40 15.84
C LEU A 241 4.96 6.18 17.35
N LYS A 242 6.08 6.47 18.02
CA LYS A 242 6.23 6.35 19.48
C LYS A 242 5.24 7.27 20.20
N ASP A 243 5.06 8.48 19.68
CA ASP A 243 4.18 9.52 20.23
C ASP A 243 2.84 9.64 19.48
N LEU A 244 2.42 8.60 18.73
CA LEU A 244 1.24 8.64 17.86
C LEU A 244 -0.01 9.13 18.60
N SER A 245 -0.20 8.71 19.85
CA SER A 245 -1.33 9.15 20.70
C SER A 245 -1.50 10.66 20.85
N ARG A 246 -0.43 11.44 20.63
CA ARG A 246 -0.42 12.92 20.68
C ARG A 246 -0.44 13.56 19.29
N SER A 247 -0.26 12.77 18.24
CA SER A 247 -0.25 13.24 16.86
C SER A 247 -1.67 13.40 16.32
N PRO A 248 -1.95 14.43 15.50
CA PRO A 248 -3.23 14.54 14.79
C PRO A 248 -3.50 13.32 13.88
N LEU A 249 -2.45 12.61 13.47
CA LEU A 249 -2.56 11.41 12.64
C LEU A 249 -3.19 10.22 13.38
N ALA A 250 -3.25 10.21 14.71
CA ALA A 250 -3.92 9.15 15.47
C ALA A 250 -5.40 9.01 15.08
N ALA A 251 -6.10 10.13 14.84
CA ALA A 251 -7.49 10.13 14.40
C ALA A 251 -7.67 9.50 13.01
N HIS A 252 -6.58 9.47 12.23
CA HIS A 252 -6.52 8.93 10.87
C HIS A 252 -5.66 7.66 10.81
N GLU A 253 -5.54 6.88 11.89
CA GLU A 253 -4.92 5.55 11.83
C GLU A 253 -5.93 4.49 12.25
N TYR A 254 -6.47 3.76 11.28
CA TYR A 254 -7.55 2.80 11.50
C TYR A 254 -7.11 1.67 12.43
N TRP A 255 -5.84 1.25 12.36
CA TRP A 255 -5.33 0.15 13.17
C TRP A 255 -4.90 0.57 14.57
N TYR A 256 -5.07 1.85 14.92
CA TYR A 256 -4.81 2.38 16.25
C TYR A 256 -6.12 2.50 17.05
N ALA A 257 -6.15 1.88 18.23
CA ALA A 257 -7.24 1.99 19.19
C ALA A 257 -6.64 2.37 20.56
N PRO A 258 -6.86 3.60 21.07
CA PRO A 258 -6.18 4.12 22.26
C PRO A 258 -6.26 3.21 23.50
N ASP A 259 -7.42 2.60 23.74
CA ASP A 259 -7.63 1.72 24.90
C ASP A 259 -6.69 0.51 24.91
N ASN A 260 -6.31 0.01 23.73
CA ASN A 260 -5.39 -1.12 23.62
C ASN A 260 -3.97 -0.75 24.06
N TYR A 261 -3.61 0.53 24.12
CA TYR A 261 -2.29 1.02 24.50
C TYR A 261 -2.26 1.60 25.93
N ARG A 262 -3.42 1.63 26.61
CA ARG A 262 -3.53 2.21 27.95
C ARG A 262 -2.82 1.34 28.98
N GLN A 263 -1.77 1.89 29.58
CA GLN A 263 -1.03 1.23 30.64
C GLN A 263 -1.83 1.24 31.96
N SER A 264 -1.91 0.09 32.61
CA SER A 264 -2.50 -0.06 33.95
C SER A 264 -1.60 -0.89 34.85
N PHE A 265 -1.52 -0.58 36.15
CA PHE A 265 -0.56 -1.22 37.05
C PHE A 265 -0.73 -2.76 37.12
N TRP A 266 -1.96 -3.25 37.08
CA TRP A 266 -2.30 -4.67 37.13
C TRP A 266 -1.91 -5.42 35.85
N LEU A 267 -1.85 -4.73 34.70
CA LEU A 267 -1.38 -5.31 33.44
C LEU A 267 0.17 -5.43 33.36
N LYS A 268 0.90 -5.01 34.40
CA LYS A 268 2.32 -5.38 34.57
C LYS A 268 2.51 -6.86 34.88
N SER A 269 1.49 -7.54 35.42
CA SER A 269 1.46 -8.99 35.56
C SER A 269 1.30 -9.64 34.19
N ARG A 270 2.21 -10.55 33.83
CA ARG A 270 2.10 -11.35 32.60
C ARG A 270 0.90 -12.27 32.64
N PHE A 271 0.59 -12.85 33.80
CA PHE A 271 -0.59 -13.68 33.96
C PHE A 271 -1.87 -12.89 33.72
N ILE A 272 -2.03 -11.74 34.38
CA ILE A 272 -3.24 -10.93 34.18
C ILE A 272 -3.29 -10.34 32.77
N SER A 273 -2.16 -9.88 32.21
CA SER A 273 -2.08 -9.42 30.81
C SER A 273 -2.52 -10.53 29.83
N LEU A 274 -2.08 -11.77 30.07
CA LEU A 274 -2.46 -12.92 29.26
C LEU A 274 -3.97 -13.20 29.37
N LEU A 275 -4.52 -13.28 30.58
CA LEU A 275 -5.96 -13.46 30.79
C LEU A 275 -6.78 -12.30 30.20
N TYR A 276 -6.37 -11.06 30.47
CA TYR A 276 -7.02 -9.86 29.95
C TYR A 276 -7.03 -9.85 28.43
N THR A 277 -5.91 -10.24 27.81
CA THR A 277 -5.85 -10.45 26.36
C THR A 277 -6.83 -11.55 25.97
N PHE A 278 -6.81 -12.74 26.56
CA PHE A 278 -7.74 -13.81 26.16
C PHE A 278 -9.24 -13.50 26.36
N PHE A 279 -9.60 -12.73 27.39
CA PHE A 279 -10.99 -12.46 27.75
C PHE A 279 -11.54 -11.13 27.21
N ASN A 280 -10.71 -10.12 26.98
CA ASN A 280 -11.15 -8.86 26.36
C ASN A 280 -10.78 -8.80 24.88
N GLU A 281 -9.78 -9.57 24.45
CA GLU A 281 -9.53 -9.86 23.05
C GLU A 281 -10.24 -11.19 22.70
N TYR A 282 -11.58 -11.21 22.65
CA TYR A 282 -12.30 -12.27 21.93
C TYR A 282 -12.16 -12.08 20.39
N LYS A 283 -10.88 -12.02 19.95
CA LYS A 283 -10.22 -12.15 18.63
C LYS A 283 -10.36 -11.09 17.50
N PRO A 284 -9.54 -10.01 17.54
CA PRO A 284 -8.97 -9.38 16.33
C PRO A 284 -7.44 -9.41 16.28
N HIS A 285 -6.85 -9.74 15.13
CA HIS A 285 -5.55 -9.19 14.72
C HIS A 285 -5.84 -8.11 13.68
N PRO A 286 -4.94 -7.15 13.41
CA PRO A 286 -5.02 -6.36 12.18
C PRO A 286 -5.23 -7.26 10.95
N GLY A 287 -6.43 -7.19 10.35
CA GLY A 287 -6.85 -8.06 9.24
C GLY A 287 -7.36 -9.47 9.57
N GLY A 288 -7.73 -9.76 10.83
CA GLY A 288 -8.42 -10.99 11.26
C GLY A 288 -9.96 -10.88 11.22
N ARG A 289 -10.66 -12.02 11.13
CA ARG A 289 -12.12 -12.12 10.84
C ARG A 289 -13.09 -11.44 11.82
N TYR A 290 -12.64 -10.97 12.99
CA TYR A 290 -13.49 -10.25 13.94
C TYR A 290 -12.81 -8.96 14.38
N ASP A 291 -12.93 -7.91 13.56
CA ASP A 291 -12.58 -6.54 13.94
C ASP A 291 -13.57 -6.00 14.98
N HIS A 292 -13.12 -5.79 16.22
CA HIS A 292 -13.95 -5.31 17.33
C HIS A 292 -13.65 -3.85 17.71
N ARG A 293 -12.98 -3.07 16.83
CA ARG A 293 -12.89 -1.63 17.04
C ARG A 293 -14.30 -1.03 17.05
N PRO A 294 -14.56 0.03 17.84
CA PRO A 294 -15.86 0.70 17.81
C PRO A 294 -16.22 1.11 16.37
N GLY A 295 -17.43 0.75 15.94
CA GLY A 295 -17.91 1.02 14.58
C GLY A 295 -17.99 -0.23 13.70
N ARG A 296 -18.03 0.00 12.38
CA ARG A 296 -18.29 -1.03 11.38
C ARG A 296 -17.02 -1.79 11.00
N HIS A 297 -17.13 -3.11 10.84
CA HIS A 297 -16.05 -4.00 10.42
C HIS A 297 -15.47 -3.55 9.07
N TYR A 298 -14.18 -3.78 8.80
CA TYR A 298 -13.55 -3.39 7.53
C TYR A 298 -14.10 -4.09 6.26
N TRP A 299 -14.94 -5.11 6.43
CA TRP A 299 -15.69 -5.78 5.34
C TRP A 299 -17.17 -5.39 5.33
N ASP A 300 -17.62 -4.59 6.30
CA ASP A 300 -18.94 -3.98 6.25
C ASP A 300 -18.95 -3.01 5.06
N PRO A 301 -19.92 -3.15 4.13
CA PRO A 301 -20.04 -2.26 2.99
C PRO A 301 -20.15 -0.77 3.34
N GLU A 302 -20.77 -0.47 4.47
CA GLU A 302 -20.91 0.88 5.00
C GLU A 302 -19.72 1.27 5.89
N GLY A 303 -18.79 0.34 6.13
CA GLY A 303 -17.55 0.56 6.84
C GLY A 303 -16.60 1.46 6.06
N GLU A 304 -15.83 2.26 6.80
CA GLU A 304 -14.88 3.22 6.23
C GLU A 304 -13.95 2.61 5.16
N PRO A 305 -13.32 1.42 5.36
CA PRO A 305 -12.38 0.90 4.37
C PRO A 305 -13.02 0.59 3.02
N MET A 306 -14.24 0.04 3.02
CA MET A 306 -15.00 -0.28 1.80
C MET A 306 -15.41 1.01 1.07
N ARG A 307 -16.00 1.97 1.81
CA ARG A 307 -16.45 3.26 1.26
C ARG A 307 -15.30 4.08 0.69
N THR A 308 -14.20 4.21 1.45
CA THR A 308 -13.01 4.96 1.01
C THR A 308 -12.38 4.30 -0.22
N SER A 309 -12.28 2.98 -0.24
CA SER A 309 -11.75 2.24 -1.40
C SER A 309 -12.61 2.44 -2.65
N LEU A 310 -13.93 2.32 -2.52
CA LEU A 310 -14.87 2.55 -3.62
C LEU A 310 -14.75 3.98 -4.17
N LEU A 311 -14.70 4.97 -3.30
CA LEU A 311 -14.63 6.37 -3.71
C LEU A 311 -13.29 6.72 -4.39
N ILE A 312 -12.17 6.15 -3.93
CA ILE A 312 -10.87 6.29 -4.61
C ILE A 312 -10.94 5.69 -6.02
N LEU A 313 -11.49 4.47 -6.16
CA LEU A 313 -11.57 3.80 -7.47
C LEU A 313 -12.50 4.53 -8.43
N LYS A 314 -13.64 5.07 -7.96
CA LYS A 314 -14.51 5.95 -8.76
C LYS A 314 -13.79 7.24 -9.16
N THR A 315 -13.02 7.82 -8.26
CA THR A 315 -12.24 9.05 -8.53
C THR A 315 -11.15 8.78 -9.57
N PHE A 316 -10.40 7.69 -9.42
CA PHE A 316 -9.43 7.23 -10.42
C PHE A 316 -10.08 7.07 -11.78
N ALA A 317 -11.19 6.32 -11.88
CA ALA A 317 -11.85 6.08 -13.16
C ALA A 317 -12.31 7.38 -13.83
N ARG A 318 -12.94 8.29 -13.06
CA ARG A 318 -13.38 9.60 -13.56
C ARG A 318 -12.21 10.46 -14.03
N GLU A 319 -11.13 10.54 -13.25
CA GLU A 319 -9.96 11.36 -13.63
C GLU A 319 -9.22 10.75 -14.83
N ALA A 320 -9.11 9.42 -14.92
CA ALA A 320 -8.54 8.75 -16.09
C ALA A 320 -9.36 9.02 -17.36
N GLN A 321 -10.69 8.96 -17.27
CA GLN A 321 -11.58 9.32 -18.38
C GLN A 321 -11.41 10.79 -18.81
N ALA A 322 -11.24 11.70 -17.84
CA ALA A 322 -11.01 13.12 -18.13
C ALA A 322 -9.66 13.37 -18.84
N GLU A 323 -8.67 12.51 -18.60
CA GLU A 323 -7.38 12.51 -19.32
C GLU A 323 -7.47 11.84 -20.70
N GLY A 324 -8.64 11.33 -21.09
CA GLY A 324 -8.87 10.60 -22.34
C GLY A 324 -8.40 9.14 -22.30
N GLU A 325 -8.19 8.59 -21.10
CA GLU A 325 -7.79 7.20 -20.89
C GLU A 325 -9.02 6.30 -20.67
N ILE A 326 -8.87 4.99 -20.92
CA ILE A 326 -9.90 3.99 -20.64
C ILE A 326 -9.53 3.29 -19.32
N PRO A 327 -10.24 3.57 -18.20
CA PRO A 327 -9.97 2.91 -16.94
C PRO A 327 -10.58 1.51 -16.90
N ILE A 328 -9.76 0.53 -16.52
CA ILE A 328 -10.19 -0.83 -16.24
C ILE A 328 -9.85 -1.17 -14.79
N ILE A 329 -10.84 -1.62 -14.01
CA ILE A 329 -10.60 -2.20 -12.70
C ILE A 329 -10.48 -3.71 -12.86
N LEU A 330 -9.26 -4.24 -12.70
CA LEU A 330 -8.98 -5.66 -12.77
C LEU A 330 -9.10 -6.27 -11.36
N HIS A 331 -10.06 -7.17 -11.15
CA HIS A 331 -10.12 -7.93 -9.91
C HIS A 331 -8.95 -8.92 -9.82
N ILE A 332 -8.24 -8.89 -8.70
CA ILE A 332 -7.13 -9.80 -8.38
C ILE A 332 -7.58 -10.71 -7.23
N PRO A 333 -8.28 -11.83 -7.50
CA PRO A 333 -8.76 -12.73 -6.45
C PRO A 333 -7.60 -13.39 -5.69
N LYS A 334 -7.79 -13.62 -4.40
CA LYS A 334 -6.92 -14.49 -3.58
C LYS A 334 -7.37 -15.94 -3.64
N LYS A 335 -6.47 -16.84 -3.23
CA LYS A 335 -6.75 -18.27 -3.08
C LYS A 335 -8.00 -18.56 -2.25
N ASN A 336 -8.22 -17.82 -1.17
CA ASN A 336 -9.41 -18.00 -0.34
C ASN A 336 -10.68 -17.45 -1.01
N ASP A 337 -10.57 -16.39 -1.81
CA ASP A 337 -11.70 -15.81 -2.53
C ASP A 337 -12.24 -16.82 -3.54
N LEU A 338 -11.36 -17.48 -4.29
CA LEU A 338 -11.73 -18.58 -5.20
C LEU A 338 -12.45 -19.72 -4.47
N LYS A 339 -11.92 -20.16 -3.32
CA LYS A 339 -12.55 -21.21 -2.49
C LYS A 339 -13.94 -20.83 -1.97
N TYR A 340 -14.18 -19.55 -1.70
CA TYR A 340 -15.52 -19.09 -1.30
C TYR A 340 -16.48 -19.16 -2.48
N LEU A 341 -16.04 -18.70 -3.65
CA LEU A 341 -16.86 -18.69 -4.84
C LEU A 341 -17.20 -20.11 -5.34
N GLU A 342 -16.25 -21.06 -5.25
CA GLU A 342 -16.50 -22.50 -5.51
C GLU A 342 -17.59 -23.09 -4.60
N LYS A 343 -17.79 -22.51 -3.41
CA LYS A 343 -18.84 -22.90 -2.47
C LYS A 343 -20.13 -22.09 -2.65
N GLY A 344 -20.26 -21.32 -3.74
CA GLY A 344 -21.39 -20.42 -3.98
C GLY A 344 -21.45 -19.22 -3.03
N THR A 345 -20.39 -18.96 -2.25
CA THR A 345 -20.33 -17.82 -1.33
C THR A 345 -19.55 -16.68 -1.98
N ARG A 346 -20.18 -15.51 -2.09
CA ARG A 346 -19.53 -14.34 -2.66
C ARG A 346 -18.83 -13.51 -1.57
N PRO A 347 -17.51 -13.27 -1.67
CA PRO A 347 -16.80 -12.41 -0.72
C PRO A 347 -17.33 -10.96 -0.70
N ALA A 348 -17.27 -10.31 0.45
CA ALA A 348 -17.83 -8.96 0.65
C ALA A 348 -17.25 -7.89 -0.30
N HIS A 349 -15.97 -8.00 -0.70
CA HIS A 349 -15.33 -7.03 -1.58
C HIS A 349 -15.96 -6.94 -2.97
N TYR A 350 -16.73 -7.96 -3.39
CA TYR A 350 -17.44 -7.92 -4.66
C TYR A 350 -18.48 -6.81 -4.74
N GLN A 351 -18.97 -6.30 -3.60
CA GLN A 351 -19.84 -5.13 -3.61
C GLN A 351 -19.13 -3.89 -4.17
N VAL A 352 -17.83 -3.72 -3.91
CA VAL A 352 -17.05 -2.63 -4.53
C VAL A 352 -17.04 -2.79 -6.05
N LEU A 353 -16.83 -4.00 -6.54
CA LEU A 353 -16.83 -4.31 -7.97
C LEU A 353 -18.20 -4.04 -8.61
N ASP A 354 -19.29 -4.43 -7.95
CA ASP A 354 -20.65 -4.18 -8.44
C ASP A 354 -20.99 -2.71 -8.48
N GLU A 355 -20.65 -1.95 -7.43
CA GLU A 355 -20.89 -0.51 -7.38
C GLU A 355 -20.07 0.24 -8.44
N LEU A 356 -18.88 -0.24 -8.78
CA LEU A 356 -18.09 0.27 -9.91
C LEU A 356 -18.78 -0.02 -11.25
N LYS A 357 -19.22 -1.26 -11.47
CA LYS A 357 -19.98 -1.64 -12.69
C LYS A 357 -21.26 -0.81 -12.84
N LYS A 358 -22.04 -0.63 -11.76
CA LYS A 358 -23.25 0.22 -11.74
C LYS A 358 -22.95 1.68 -12.08
N SER A 359 -21.74 2.15 -11.76
CA SER A 359 -21.29 3.50 -12.07
C SER A 359 -20.68 3.63 -13.48
N GLY A 360 -20.82 2.61 -14.33
CA GLY A 360 -20.29 2.60 -15.69
C GLY A 360 -18.78 2.35 -15.79
N VAL A 361 -18.11 2.00 -14.69
CA VAL A 361 -16.69 1.65 -14.70
C VAL A 361 -16.52 0.22 -15.18
N MET A 362 -15.62 0.01 -16.15
CA MET A 362 -15.31 -1.32 -16.64
C MET A 362 -14.58 -2.13 -15.56
N VAL A 363 -15.13 -3.30 -15.25
CA VAL A 363 -14.54 -4.24 -14.29
C VAL A 363 -14.29 -5.57 -15.01
N VAL A 364 -13.05 -6.01 -15.00
CA VAL A 364 -12.63 -7.31 -15.53
C VAL A 364 -12.37 -8.25 -14.37
N ASP A 365 -13.01 -9.42 -14.39
CA ASP A 365 -12.93 -10.39 -13.30
C ASP A 365 -12.49 -11.77 -13.82
N PRO A 366 -11.22 -12.16 -13.57
CA PRO A 366 -10.72 -13.47 -13.98
C PRO A 366 -11.15 -14.60 -13.05
N ALA A 367 -11.80 -14.32 -11.90
CA ALA A 367 -12.13 -15.34 -10.93
C ALA A 367 -12.95 -16.52 -11.50
N PRO A 368 -13.95 -16.33 -12.40
CA PRO A 368 -14.69 -17.44 -12.99
C PRO A 368 -13.80 -18.42 -13.79
N GLU A 369 -12.82 -17.93 -14.54
CA GLU A 369 -11.89 -18.78 -15.31
C GLU A 369 -10.80 -19.41 -14.43
N MET A 370 -10.60 -18.89 -13.22
CA MET A 370 -9.65 -19.42 -12.25
C MET A 370 -10.27 -20.51 -11.35
N GLN A 371 -11.58 -20.69 -11.34
CA GLN A 371 -12.23 -21.70 -10.49
C GLN A 371 -11.90 -23.12 -10.95
N GLY A 372 -11.65 -24.04 -10.02
CA GLY A 372 -11.30 -25.43 -10.32
C GLY A 372 -9.88 -25.63 -10.87
N GLU A 373 -9.16 -24.56 -11.15
CA GLU A 373 -7.78 -24.62 -11.63
C GLU A 373 -6.78 -24.85 -10.49
N SER A 374 -5.72 -25.61 -10.77
CA SER A 374 -4.69 -25.94 -9.80
C SER A 374 -3.41 -25.13 -10.00
N ARG A 375 -2.59 -25.01 -8.95
CA ARG A 375 -1.27 -24.35 -9.01
C ARG A 375 -1.30 -22.88 -9.50
N LEU A 376 -2.39 -22.16 -9.25
CA LEU A 376 -2.57 -20.75 -9.62
C LEU A 376 -1.69 -19.78 -8.83
N TYR A 377 -1.16 -20.22 -7.69
CA TYR A 377 -0.32 -19.42 -6.79
C TYR A 377 0.97 -20.19 -6.53
N LYS A 378 2.09 -19.48 -6.47
CA LYS A 378 3.40 -20.06 -6.17
C LYS A 378 3.57 -20.26 -4.67
N HIS A 379 3.67 -19.16 -3.92
CA HIS A 379 3.54 -19.16 -2.47
C HIS A 379 2.37 -18.26 -2.07
N SER A 380 2.59 -16.95 -2.06
CA SER A 380 1.58 -15.96 -1.70
C SER A 380 1.04 -15.17 -2.89
N HIS A 381 1.76 -15.17 -4.01
CA HIS A 381 1.40 -14.48 -5.25
C HIS A 381 1.07 -15.47 -6.38
N TYR A 382 0.59 -14.94 -7.51
CA TYR A 382 0.27 -15.76 -8.68
C TYR A 382 1.50 -16.50 -9.19
N SER A 383 1.28 -17.75 -9.56
CA SER A 383 2.23 -18.47 -10.41
C SER A 383 2.08 -17.98 -11.85
N SER A 384 3.03 -18.34 -12.71
CA SER A 384 2.94 -18.14 -14.15
C SER A 384 1.61 -18.65 -14.73
N ARG A 385 1.05 -19.77 -14.22
CA ARG A 385 -0.24 -20.31 -14.68
C ARG A 385 -1.40 -19.39 -14.28
N GLY A 386 -1.43 -18.93 -13.03
CA GLY A 386 -2.44 -17.97 -12.59
C GLY A 386 -2.35 -16.64 -13.34
N GLY A 387 -1.12 -16.15 -13.54
CA GLY A 387 -0.86 -14.94 -14.30
C GLY A 387 -1.32 -15.02 -15.76
N ARG A 388 -1.16 -16.18 -16.43
CA ARG A 388 -1.65 -16.38 -17.81
C ARG A 388 -3.17 -16.30 -17.91
N ILE A 389 -3.91 -16.85 -16.95
CA ILE A 389 -5.39 -16.76 -16.96
C ILE A 389 -5.82 -15.30 -16.80
N VAL A 390 -5.22 -14.58 -15.85
CA VAL A 390 -5.50 -13.16 -15.63
C VAL A 390 -5.18 -12.33 -16.88
N ALA A 391 -4.03 -12.57 -17.52
CA ALA A 391 -3.61 -11.90 -18.74
C ALA A 391 -4.60 -12.15 -19.89
N ARG A 392 -4.95 -13.42 -20.15
CA ARG A 392 -5.89 -13.80 -21.22
C ARG A 392 -7.25 -13.14 -21.05
N VAL A 393 -7.84 -13.24 -19.86
CA VAL A 393 -9.16 -12.63 -19.58
C VAL A 393 -9.14 -11.12 -19.84
N LEU A 394 -8.04 -10.45 -19.47
CA LEU A 394 -7.88 -9.02 -19.72
C LEU A 394 -7.62 -8.72 -21.21
N ALA A 395 -6.82 -9.53 -21.90
CA ALA A 395 -6.57 -9.40 -23.33
C ALA A 395 -7.85 -9.56 -24.15
N ASP A 396 -8.70 -10.53 -23.82
CA ASP A 396 -10.00 -10.75 -24.44
C ASP A 396 -10.94 -9.56 -24.22
N ALA A 397 -10.94 -9.01 -23.01
CA ALA A 397 -11.71 -7.82 -22.68
C ALA A 397 -11.24 -6.59 -23.49
N ILE A 398 -9.93 -6.38 -23.63
CA ILE A 398 -9.35 -5.27 -24.39
C ILE A 398 -9.58 -5.44 -25.90
N THR A 399 -9.37 -6.63 -26.44
CA THR A 399 -9.65 -6.96 -27.84
C THR A 399 -11.13 -6.76 -28.15
N GLY A 400 -12.01 -7.16 -27.23
CA GLY A 400 -13.45 -6.93 -27.33
C GLY A 400 -13.84 -5.44 -27.36
N LEU A 401 -13.12 -4.57 -26.64
CA LEU A 401 -13.31 -3.12 -26.74
C LEU A 401 -12.91 -2.61 -28.13
N ILE A 402 -11.77 -3.08 -28.63
CA ILE A 402 -11.21 -2.66 -29.93
C ILE A 402 -12.15 -3.05 -31.06
N ASN A 403 -12.63 -4.29 -31.06
CA ASN A 403 -13.52 -4.81 -32.10
C ASN A 403 -14.91 -4.16 -32.11
N LYS A 404 -15.38 -3.62 -30.98
CA LYS A 404 -16.70 -2.97 -30.87
C LYS A 404 -16.74 -1.53 -31.38
N ASN A 405 -15.64 -1.00 -31.95
CA ASN A 405 -15.53 0.40 -32.39
C ASN A 405 -15.99 1.42 -31.33
N LEU A 406 -15.86 1.09 -30.03
CA LEU A 406 -16.04 2.07 -28.94
C LEU A 406 -14.87 3.07 -28.86
N PHE A 407 -14.01 3.06 -29.88
CA PHE A 407 -13.02 4.09 -30.16
C PHE A 407 -13.64 5.01 -31.22
N ASN A 408 -13.82 6.29 -30.89
CA ASN A 408 -14.36 7.33 -31.78
C ASN A 408 -13.75 7.26 -33.20
N ASP A 409 -14.48 7.72 -34.23
CA ASP A 409 -14.11 7.70 -35.67
C ASP A 409 -12.69 8.19 -36.04
N SER A 410 -12.00 8.88 -35.12
CA SER A 410 -10.55 9.10 -35.13
C SER A 410 -9.70 7.82 -35.21
N PHE A 411 -10.27 6.64 -34.99
CA PHE A 411 -9.55 5.36 -34.83
C PHE A 411 -9.48 4.49 -36.10
N LYS A 412 -9.82 5.03 -37.28
CA LYS A 412 -9.63 4.35 -38.57
C LYS A 412 -8.14 4.20 -38.91
N GLY A 413 -7.50 3.17 -38.37
CA GLY A 413 -6.20 2.65 -38.87
C GLY A 413 -4.98 3.50 -38.57
N GLN A 414 -5.12 4.58 -37.80
CA GLN A 414 -4.02 5.21 -37.08
C GLN A 414 -4.49 5.35 -35.65
N ILE A 415 -3.83 4.67 -34.71
CA ILE A 415 -3.96 5.03 -33.29
C ILE A 415 -3.61 6.52 -33.27
N PRO A 416 -4.55 7.43 -32.93
CA PRO A 416 -4.20 8.83 -32.83
C PRO A 416 -3.12 8.88 -31.76
N ALA A 417 -1.94 9.35 -32.13
CA ALA A 417 -1.09 9.91 -31.10
C ALA A 417 -1.98 10.93 -30.39
N ARG A 418 -2.17 10.77 -29.07
CA ARG A 418 -2.69 11.84 -28.20
C ARG A 418 -2.09 13.12 -28.75
N ASP A 419 -2.93 14.04 -29.26
CA ASP A 419 -2.54 15.16 -30.14
C ASP A 419 -1.07 15.45 -29.93
N GLN A 420 -0.22 14.97 -30.86
CA GLN A 420 1.22 15.17 -30.70
C GLN A 420 1.35 16.67 -30.46
N PRO A 421 1.85 17.12 -29.29
CA PRO A 421 2.20 18.51 -29.20
C PRO A 421 3.16 18.73 -30.36
N ASP A 422 2.93 19.78 -31.15
CA ASP A 422 3.91 20.16 -32.16
C ASP A 422 5.26 20.20 -31.42
N PRO A 423 6.34 19.60 -31.96
CA PRO A 423 7.66 19.81 -31.39
C PRO A 423 7.97 21.29 -31.11
N ALA A 424 7.34 22.22 -31.84
CA ALA A 424 7.34 23.65 -31.56
C ALA A 424 6.52 24.09 -30.32
N ASP A 425 5.44 23.39 -29.98
CA ASP A 425 4.63 23.62 -28.76
C ASP A 425 5.35 23.14 -27.49
N LEU A 426 6.28 22.18 -27.60
CA LEU A 426 7.18 21.78 -26.50
C LEU A 426 8.37 22.75 -26.33
N LEU A 427 8.57 23.69 -27.26
CA LEU A 427 9.68 24.64 -27.25
C LEU A 427 9.28 26.04 -26.77
N THR A 428 8.00 26.29 -26.43
CA THR A 428 7.53 27.66 -26.20
C THR A 428 7.12 28.03 -24.78
N ASP A 429 7.08 27.12 -23.80
CA ASP A 429 6.93 27.51 -22.39
C ASP A 429 7.99 26.83 -21.48
N SER A 430 9.15 27.51 -21.41
CA SER A 430 10.16 27.47 -20.35
C SER A 430 10.58 26.10 -19.79
N TYR A 431 11.20 25.27 -20.62
CA TYR A 431 12.25 24.36 -20.16
C TYR A 431 13.54 24.73 -20.88
N ARG A 432 14.35 25.61 -20.27
CA ARG A 432 15.75 25.77 -20.66
C ARG A 432 16.57 24.80 -19.82
N GLU A 433 17.26 23.90 -20.50
CA GLU A 433 18.20 22.98 -19.89
C GLU A 433 19.24 23.78 -19.09
N GLY A 434 19.21 23.69 -17.76
CA GLY A 434 20.18 24.35 -16.87
C GLY A 434 19.67 25.52 -16.00
N GLU A 435 18.38 25.84 -15.97
CA GLU A 435 17.85 26.86 -15.04
C GLU A 435 17.19 26.23 -13.80
N ASP A 436 17.62 26.67 -12.62
CA ASP A 436 17.12 26.22 -11.31
C ASP A 436 15.70 26.74 -11.04
N LEU A 437 14.75 25.83 -10.78
CA LEU A 437 13.38 26.16 -10.40
C LEU A 437 13.25 26.22 -8.87
N LEU A 438 13.10 27.45 -8.36
CA LEU A 438 12.84 27.73 -6.94
C LEU A 438 11.35 27.58 -6.64
N ILE A 439 11.00 26.56 -5.86
CA ILE A 439 9.65 26.43 -5.29
C ILE A 439 9.69 27.01 -3.87
N ASP A 440 9.00 28.13 -3.67
CA ASP A 440 8.85 28.73 -2.35
C ASP A 440 7.89 27.89 -1.49
N VAL A 441 8.45 27.17 -0.52
CA VAL A 441 7.72 26.34 0.45
C VAL A 441 7.59 27.05 1.79
N GLY A 442 7.26 28.35 1.77
CA GLY A 442 6.45 29.02 2.80
C GLY A 442 6.95 28.99 4.26
N THR A 443 8.21 28.62 4.52
CA THR A 443 8.85 28.73 5.83
C THR A 443 10.32 29.09 5.65
N ASP A 444 10.74 30.14 6.35
CA ASP A 444 11.96 30.92 6.10
C ASP A 444 13.30 30.19 6.37
N LYS A 445 13.32 28.85 6.43
CA LYS A 445 14.51 28.06 6.76
C LYS A 445 14.78 26.79 5.96
N ASP A 446 13.93 26.40 5.01
CA ASP A 446 14.19 25.24 4.15
C ASP A 446 13.65 25.49 2.73
N LYS A 447 14.54 25.73 1.75
CA LYS A 447 14.18 25.76 0.33
C LYS A 447 14.49 24.40 -0.31
N LEU A 448 13.53 23.83 -1.03
CA LEU A 448 13.69 22.63 -1.85
C LEU A 448 14.09 23.03 -3.26
N PHE A 449 15.17 22.45 -3.78
CA PHE A 449 15.60 22.66 -5.16
C PHE A 449 15.42 21.39 -5.99
N VAL A 450 14.98 21.58 -7.23
CA VAL A 450 14.89 20.54 -8.25
C VAL A 450 16.09 20.66 -9.17
N LYS A 451 16.99 19.68 -9.16
CA LYS A 451 18.11 19.59 -10.10
C LYS A 451 18.01 18.26 -10.85
N ASN A 452 18.01 18.29 -12.18
CA ASN A 452 17.92 17.11 -13.04
C ASN A 452 16.73 16.18 -12.75
N GLY A 453 15.60 16.73 -12.27
CA GLY A 453 14.41 15.93 -11.91
C GLY A 453 14.49 15.21 -10.56
N PHE A 454 15.51 15.50 -9.74
CA PHE A 454 15.66 14.98 -8.38
C PHE A 454 15.61 16.10 -7.33
N TYR A 455 15.08 15.78 -6.15
CA TYR A 455 15.08 16.67 -4.98
C TYR A 455 16.43 16.58 -4.27
N HIS A 456 17.09 17.72 -4.08
CA HIS A 456 18.33 17.80 -3.30
C HIS A 456 18.14 18.71 -2.08
N ARG A 457 18.66 18.30 -0.92
CA ARG A 457 18.74 19.15 0.29
C ARG A 457 20.20 19.54 0.50
N GLU A 458 20.53 20.82 0.37
CA GLU A 458 21.81 21.34 0.84
C GLU A 458 21.74 21.57 2.35
N LYS A 459 22.57 20.83 3.10
CA LYS A 459 22.84 21.11 4.51
C LYS A 459 23.94 22.17 4.52
N TYR A 460 23.60 23.44 4.72
CA TYR A 460 24.62 24.45 5.03
C TYR A 460 25.25 24.12 6.40
N LEU A 461 26.35 23.38 6.38
CA LEU A 461 27.23 23.21 7.53
C LEU A 461 28.37 24.22 7.42
N HIS A 462 28.26 25.26 8.26
CA HIS A 462 29.28 26.18 8.78
C HIS A 462 29.93 27.19 7.83
N GLN A 463 29.79 28.49 8.18
CA GLN A 463 30.93 29.38 8.46
C GLN A 463 30.45 30.71 9.13
N THR A 464 30.91 30.90 10.38
CA THR A 464 31.26 32.16 11.09
C THR A 464 30.27 33.34 11.21
N PRO A 465 30.06 33.94 12.40
CA PRO A 465 29.17 35.08 12.57
C PRO A 465 29.82 36.37 12.08
N VAL A 466 29.24 36.99 11.05
CA VAL A 466 29.56 38.38 10.69
C VAL A 466 28.83 39.30 11.66
N ARG A 467 29.60 39.96 12.54
CA ARG A 467 29.15 41.11 13.31
C ARG A 467 28.86 42.26 12.34
N TRP A 468 27.62 42.72 12.29
CA TRP A 468 27.30 44.02 11.73
C TRP A 468 27.84 45.12 12.66
N ARG A 469 28.73 45.96 12.15
CA ARG A 469 28.93 47.31 12.71
C ARG A 469 28.09 48.27 11.87
N SER A 470 27.33 49.07 12.59
CA SER A 470 26.68 50.28 12.12
C SER A 470 27.72 51.30 11.66
N GLU A 471 27.62 51.75 10.42
CA GLU A 471 27.51 53.15 9.97
C GLU A 471 27.28 53.19 8.46
#